data_AF-A0A1C6XRJ0-F1
#
_entry.id   AF-A0A1C6XRJ0-F1
#
_cell.length_a   1.000
_cell.length_b   1.000
_cell.length_c   1.000
_cell.angle_alpha   90.00
_cell.angle_beta   90.00
_cell.angle_gamma   90.00
#
_symmetry.space_group_name_H-M   'P 1'
#
loop_
_entity.id
_entity.type
_entity.pdbx_description
1 polymer ?
#
loop_
_entity_poly.entity_id
_entity_poly.type
_entity_poly.pdbx_seq_one_letter_code
_entity_poly.pdbx_strand_id
1 'polypeptide(L)'
;MGIEDITADELEKAIKSFVTIETASQISRRNVRTQLEQIFNLEENALYERKKEINEILNNILKELLEEDEKQKGSEENTDCTNKNDSKTNDQEKEVQNEKPQKSSSKDKINKIVKKEKENDNDSASSSSESNTKNKNSSKKRKQNIPENIPAKKRQANVMTKDYFMENAETLCCNLTEDIQLKLEPRVFNTGSCGWHMMDKIYLSVGDHDVLCQLCINCSVIGSKQWN
;
A
#
# COMPACT_ATOMS: atom_id res chain seq x y z
N MET A 1 -15.99 -26.92 26.32
CA MET A 1 -16.21 -25.58 26.89
C MET A 1 -16.98 -24.81 25.83
N GLY A 2 -18.14 -24.25 26.17
CA GLY A 2 -18.92 -23.46 25.22
C GLY A 2 -18.31 -22.07 25.03
N ILE A 3 -18.56 -21.43 23.89
CA ILE A 3 -18.16 -20.04 23.63
C ILE A 3 -18.75 -19.09 24.69
N GLU A 4 -19.89 -19.48 25.28
CA GLU A 4 -20.61 -18.76 26.32
C GLU A 4 -19.94 -18.83 27.70
N ASP A 5 -19.10 -19.85 27.94
CA ASP A 5 -18.43 -20.06 29.23
C ASP A 5 -17.16 -19.23 29.39
N ILE A 6 -16.62 -18.70 28.28
CA ILE A 6 -15.35 -17.98 28.27
C ILE A 6 -15.59 -16.54 28.71
N THR A 7 -15.00 -16.18 29.84
CA THR A 7 -15.06 -14.84 30.42
C THR A 7 -13.98 -13.92 29.82
N ALA A 8 -14.18 -12.60 29.90
CA ALA A 8 -13.20 -11.62 29.43
C ALA A 8 -11.85 -11.74 30.15
N ASP A 9 -11.88 -12.06 31.45
CA ASP A 9 -10.68 -12.23 32.28
C ASP A 9 -9.85 -13.44 31.85
N GLU A 10 -10.50 -14.53 31.43
CA GLU A 10 -9.83 -15.72 30.90
C GLU A 10 -9.21 -15.45 29.54
N LEU A 11 -9.88 -14.67 28.67
CA LEU A 11 -9.31 -14.21 27.41
C LEU A 11 -8.07 -13.34 27.66
N GLU A 12 -8.14 -12.41 28.61
CA GLU A 12 -7.02 -11.55 28.97
C GLU A 12 -5.83 -12.37 29.47
N LYS A 13 -6.07 -13.30 30.39
CA LYS A 13 -5.02 -14.18 30.93
C LYS A 13 -4.40 -15.06 29.85
N ALA A 14 -5.20 -15.57 28.92
CA ALA A 14 -4.71 -16.35 27.78
C ALA A 14 -3.86 -15.47 26.84
N ILE A 15 -4.31 -14.27 26.49
CA ILE A 15 -3.54 -13.34 25.64
C ILE A 15 -2.21 -12.96 26.31
N LYS A 16 -2.21 -12.64 27.61
CA LYS A 16 -0.99 -12.34 28.38
C LYS A 16 0.01 -13.51 28.41
N SER A 17 -0.44 -14.75 28.26
CA SER A 17 0.45 -15.92 28.28
C SER A 17 1.33 -16.06 27.04
N PHE A 18 0.89 -15.54 25.89
CA PHE A 18 1.63 -15.67 24.61
C PHE A 18 2.01 -14.34 23.95
N VAL A 19 1.47 -13.20 24.42
CA VAL A 19 1.87 -11.87 23.95
C VAL A 19 2.93 -11.30 24.89
N THR A 20 4.16 -11.24 24.39
CA THR A 20 5.30 -10.54 24.97
C THR A 20 5.64 -9.30 24.13
N ILE A 21 6.44 -8.37 24.66
CA ILE A 21 6.86 -7.15 23.94
C ILE A 21 7.54 -7.49 22.60
N GLU A 22 8.34 -8.55 22.58
CA GLU A 22 9.03 -9.03 21.37
C GLU A 22 8.06 -9.65 20.34
N THR A 23 7.06 -10.40 20.80
CA THR A 23 6.08 -11.07 19.94
C THR A 23 4.92 -10.17 19.50
N ALA A 24 4.71 -9.05 20.20
CA ALA A 24 3.69 -8.04 19.89
C ALA A 24 3.83 -7.48 18.46
N SER A 25 5.06 -7.30 17.98
CA SER A 25 5.34 -6.80 16.63
C SER A 25 5.01 -7.82 15.53
N GLN A 26 5.07 -9.12 15.86
CA GLN A 26 4.93 -10.21 14.90
C GLN A 26 3.52 -10.81 14.88
N ILE A 27 2.73 -10.64 15.95
CA ILE A 27 1.45 -11.31 16.08
C ILE A 27 0.31 -10.52 15.40
N SER A 28 -0.28 -11.13 14.37
CA SER A 28 -1.47 -10.56 13.72
C SER A 28 -2.74 -10.81 14.55
N ARG A 29 -3.72 -9.90 14.47
CA ARG A 29 -5.04 -10.04 15.14
C ARG A 29 -5.74 -11.37 14.83
N ARG A 30 -5.55 -11.88 13.60
CA ARG A 30 -6.07 -13.20 13.20
C ARG A 30 -5.38 -14.31 13.97
N ASN A 31 -4.07 -14.23 14.10
CA ASN A 31 -3.27 -15.24 14.80
C ASN A 31 -3.62 -15.29 16.31
N VAL A 32 -3.83 -14.12 16.94
CA VAL A 32 -4.31 -14.04 18.34
C VAL A 32 -5.61 -14.82 18.51
N ARG A 33 -6.59 -14.61 17.62
CA ARG A 33 -7.87 -15.34 17.70
C ARG A 33 -7.70 -16.84 17.48
N THR A 34 -6.90 -17.25 16.49
CA THR A 34 -6.64 -18.67 16.21
C THR A 34 -5.93 -19.36 17.38
N GLN A 35 -4.96 -18.69 18.02
CA GLN A 35 -4.30 -19.23 19.20
C GLN A 35 -5.25 -19.33 20.40
N LEU A 36 -6.16 -18.36 20.59
CA LEU A 36 -7.20 -18.47 21.60
C LEU A 36 -8.14 -19.66 21.31
N GLU A 37 -8.57 -19.84 20.06
CA GLU A 37 -9.39 -20.99 19.67
C GLU A 37 -8.67 -22.33 19.96
N GLN A 38 -7.35 -22.40 19.77
CA GLN A 38 -6.55 -23.57 20.12
C GLN A 38 -6.44 -23.79 21.64
N ILE A 39 -6.16 -22.74 22.41
CA ILE A 39 -6.02 -22.81 23.87
C ILE A 39 -7.33 -23.25 24.54
N PHE A 40 -8.47 -22.77 24.05
CA PHE A 40 -9.79 -23.10 24.57
C PHE A 40 -10.43 -24.33 23.92
N ASN A 41 -9.70 -25.04 23.03
CA ASN A 41 -10.19 -26.20 22.28
C ASN A 41 -11.53 -25.95 21.59
N LEU A 42 -11.67 -24.79 20.95
CA LEU A 42 -12.86 -24.38 20.21
C LEU A 42 -12.74 -24.74 18.72
N GLU A 43 -13.88 -24.73 18.03
CA GLU A 43 -13.93 -24.89 16.58
C GLU A 43 -13.33 -23.67 15.86
N GLU A 44 -12.81 -23.89 14.66
CA GLU A 44 -12.22 -22.81 13.84
C GLU A 44 -13.26 -21.71 13.57
N ASN A 45 -12.90 -20.46 13.88
CA ASN A 45 -13.78 -19.27 13.80
C ASN A 45 -14.87 -19.18 14.87
N ALA A 46 -14.87 -20.02 15.90
CA ALA A 46 -15.79 -19.91 17.03
C ALA A 46 -15.72 -18.53 17.73
N LEU A 47 -14.54 -17.90 17.77
CA LEU A 47 -14.35 -16.58 18.38
C LEU A 47 -14.51 -15.42 17.39
N TYR A 48 -15.04 -15.68 16.18
CA TYR A 48 -15.21 -14.64 15.15
C TYR A 48 -16.20 -13.55 15.58
N GLU A 49 -17.26 -13.92 16.29
CA GLU A 49 -18.29 -12.99 16.74
C GLU A 49 -17.77 -12.03 17.82
N ARG A 50 -16.89 -12.50 18.71
CA ARG A 50 -16.23 -11.72 19.77
C ARG A 50 -14.93 -11.04 19.33
N LYS A 51 -14.68 -10.90 18.02
CA LYS A 51 -13.44 -10.29 17.49
C LYS A 51 -13.17 -8.87 17.98
N LYS A 52 -14.21 -8.09 18.26
CA LYS A 52 -14.05 -6.69 18.71
C LYS A 52 -13.51 -6.65 20.13
N GLU A 53 -14.12 -7.42 21.02
CA GLU A 53 -13.72 -7.61 22.40
C GLU A 53 -12.26 -8.10 22.50
N ILE A 54 -11.90 -9.12 21.73
CA ILE A 54 -10.52 -9.64 21.70
C ILE A 54 -9.51 -8.56 21.24
N ASN A 55 -9.87 -7.73 20.26
CA ASN A 55 -8.99 -6.65 19.80
C ASN A 55 -8.83 -5.54 20.85
N GLU A 56 -9.89 -5.23 21.60
CA GLU A 56 -9.84 -4.25 22.69
C GLU A 56 -8.93 -4.73 23.82
N ILE A 57 -9.09 -6.00 24.24
CA ILE A 57 -8.25 -6.63 25.25
C ILE A 57 -6.79 -6.65 24.79
N LEU A 58 -6.51 -7.04 23.53
CA LEU A 58 -5.16 -7.03 22.98
C LEU A 58 -4.52 -5.63 23.03
N ASN A 59 -5.24 -4.59 22.60
CA ASN A 59 -4.71 -3.22 22.62
C ASN A 59 -4.42 -2.74 24.05
N ASN A 60 -5.27 -3.11 25.01
CA ASN A 60 -5.07 -2.76 26.42
C ASN A 60 -3.82 -3.45 26.99
N ILE A 61 -3.63 -4.74 26.70
CA ILE A 61 -2.43 -5.48 27.14
C ILE A 61 -1.17 -4.91 26.52
N LEU A 62 -1.19 -4.58 25.22
CA LEU A 62 -0.05 -3.95 24.56
C LEU A 62 0.31 -2.60 25.19
N LYS A 63 -0.71 -1.82 25.58
CA LYS A 63 -0.49 -0.56 26.28
C LYS A 63 0.08 -0.78 27.68
N GLU A 64 -0.44 -1.74 28.44
CA GLU A 64 0.05 -2.11 29.77
C GLU A 64 1.52 -2.55 29.72
N LEU A 65 1.88 -3.44 28.79
CA LEU A 65 3.26 -3.92 28.61
C LEU A 65 4.24 -2.78 28.27
N LEU A 66 3.84 -1.84 27.41
CA LEU A 66 4.66 -0.67 27.09
C LEU A 66 4.84 0.26 28.32
N GLU A 67 3.80 0.42 29.13
CA GLU A 67 3.87 1.24 30.36
C GLU A 67 4.71 0.59 31.46
N GLU A 68 4.74 -0.76 31.53
CA GLU A 68 5.59 -1.50 32.46
C GLU A 68 7.08 -1.41 32.09
N ASP A 69 7.41 -1.50 30.80
CA ASP A 69 8.80 -1.35 30.31
C ASP A 69 9.37 0.05 30.58
N GLU A 70 8.56 1.10 30.36
CA GLU A 70 8.97 2.49 30.61
C GLU A 70 9.20 2.75 32.11
N LYS A 71 8.40 2.11 32.98
CA LYS A 71 8.59 2.20 34.45
C LYS A 71 9.83 1.45 34.93
N GLN A 72 10.18 0.32 34.30
CA GLN A 72 11.40 -0.43 34.64
C GLN A 72 12.68 0.28 34.18
N LYS A 73 12.64 1.05 33.08
CA LYS A 73 13.77 1.89 32.66
C LYS A 73 13.91 3.20 33.45
N GLY A 74 12.87 3.66 34.13
CA GLY A 74 12.88 4.89 34.93
C GLY A 74 13.47 4.78 36.33
N SER A 75 13.80 3.58 36.82
CA SER A 75 14.28 3.37 38.20
C SER A 75 15.78 3.08 38.35
N GLU A 76 16.56 3.09 37.27
CA GLU A 76 18.02 2.91 37.31
C GLU A 76 18.74 3.97 36.47
N GLU A 77 18.60 5.26 36.80
CA GLU A 77 19.62 6.27 36.49
C GLU A 77 19.36 7.55 37.29
N ASN A 78 19.95 7.64 38.49
CA ASN A 78 20.14 8.91 39.18
C ASN A 78 21.29 8.82 40.20
N THR A 79 22.51 9.07 39.74
CA THR A 79 23.51 9.85 40.50
C THR A 79 24.41 10.65 39.55
N ASP A 80 24.07 11.93 39.46
CA ASP A 80 24.94 13.11 39.60
C ASP A 80 25.95 13.49 38.50
N CYS A 81 25.51 14.45 37.69
CA CYS A 81 26.10 15.76 37.37
C CYS A 81 27.62 15.96 37.18
N THR A 82 27.93 16.42 35.96
CA THR A 82 28.65 17.67 35.64
C THR A 82 30.11 17.82 36.09
N ASN A 83 31.03 17.86 35.10
CA ASN A 83 31.95 19.00 35.01
C ASN A 83 32.47 19.24 33.59
N LYS A 84 32.42 20.53 33.21
CA LYS A 84 33.05 21.17 32.05
C LYS A 84 34.58 21.06 32.16
N ASN A 85 35.27 20.98 31.03
CA ASN A 85 36.12 22.08 30.52
C ASN A 85 36.88 21.67 29.24
N ASP A 86 36.72 22.55 28.23
CA ASP A 86 37.68 23.04 27.24
C ASP A 86 39.01 22.31 27.02
N SER A 87 39.32 21.98 25.75
CA SER A 87 40.29 22.76 24.96
C SER A 87 40.65 22.13 23.60
N LYS A 88 40.45 22.95 22.55
CA LYS A 88 41.41 23.28 21.47
C LYS A 88 41.91 22.22 20.47
N THR A 89 41.60 22.51 19.18
CA THR A 89 42.48 22.60 17.97
C THR A 89 43.50 21.48 17.72
N ASN A 90 43.65 20.91 16.52
CA ASN A 90 43.97 21.60 15.26
C ASN A 90 43.91 20.63 14.06
N ASP A 91 43.85 21.25 12.87
CA ASP A 91 43.90 20.72 11.50
C ASP A 91 44.98 19.66 11.20
N GLN A 92 44.71 18.76 10.23
CA GLN A 92 45.38 18.83 8.91
C GLN A 92 44.87 17.78 7.90
N GLU A 93 44.75 18.27 6.68
CA GLU A 93 44.44 17.64 5.40
C GLU A 93 45.44 16.53 5.00
N LYS A 94 44.98 15.60 4.15
CA LYS A 94 45.78 15.10 3.02
C LYS A 94 44.89 14.49 1.91
N GLU A 95 44.98 15.11 0.75
CA GLU A 95 44.62 14.58 -0.58
C GLU A 95 45.36 13.27 -0.93
N VAL A 96 44.80 12.51 -1.88
CA VAL A 96 45.39 12.00 -3.17
C VAL A 96 44.34 11.02 -3.76
N GLN A 97 43.56 11.37 -4.80
CA GLN A 97 43.80 11.31 -6.26
C GLN A 97 43.99 9.90 -6.90
N ASN A 98 43.20 9.69 -7.97
CA ASN A 98 43.41 8.86 -9.19
C ASN A 98 43.14 7.33 -9.06
N GLU A 99 42.46 6.64 -10.00
CA GLU A 99 42.44 6.75 -11.46
C GLU A 99 41.12 6.34 -12.14
N LYS A 100 40.95 6.87 -13.35
CA LYS A 100 39.94 6.54 -14.40
C LYS A 100 40.52 5.47 -15.33
N PRO A 101 39.71 4.79 -16.16
CA PRO A 101 39.89 5.01 -17.60
C PRO A 101 38.58 5.20 -18.39
N GLN A 102 38.66 6.11 -19.37
CA GLN A 102 37.73 6.27 -20.51
C GLN A 102 37.91 5.11 -21.51
N LYS A 103 37.07 4.81 -22.51
CA LYS A 103 36.59 5.64 -23.64
C LYS A 103 35.73 4.73 -24.54
N SER A 104 34.61 5.17 -25.12
CA SER A 104 34.44 5.54 -26.55
C SER A 104 33.08 4.99 -27.03
N SER A 105 32.36 5.47 -28.05
CA SER A 105 32.23 6.75 -28.75
C SER A 105 31.07 6.59 -29.75
N SER A 106 30.14 7.54 -29.75
CA SER A 106 29.44 8.18 -30.89
C SER A 106 28.67 7.37 -31.98
N LYS A 107 27.64 8.07 -32.50
CA LYS A 107 26.82 7.90 -33.72
C LYS A 107 25.45 7.23 -33.47
N ASP A 108 24.32 7.64 -34.02
CA ASP A 108 23.92 8.73 -34.93
C ASP A 108 22.37 8.63 -35.11
N LYS A 109 21.74 9.72 -35.59
CA LYS A 109 20.43 9.81 -36.30
C LYS A 109 19.16 9.73 -35.43
N ILE A 110 18.45 10.83 -35.18
CA ILE A 110 17.58 11.59 -36.11
C ILE A 110 16.69 10.68 -36.96
N ASN A 111 15.40 10.62 -36.63
CA ASN A 111 14.36 10.57 -37.65
C ASN A 111 13.14 11.40 -37.23
N LYS A 112 12.99 12.49 -37.97
CA LYS A 112 11.91 13.46 -38.02
C LYS A 112 10.95 12.99 -39.11
N ILE A 113 9.70 12.66 -38.79
CA ILE A 113 8.61 12.67 -39.78
C ILE A 113 7.41 13.40 -39.20
N VAL A 114 7.33 14.67 -39.61
CA VAL A 114 6.11 15.47 -39.68
C VAL A 114 5.57 15.30 -41.11
N LYS A 115 4.30 14.93 -41.25
CA LYS A 115 3.46 15.19 -42.44
C LYS A 115 2.03 15.41 -41.91
N LYS A 116 1.63 16.66 -41.67
CA LYS A 116 1.08 17.67 -42.60
C LYS A 116 -0.36 17.36 -43.00
N GLU A 117 -1.23 18.27 -42.55
CA GLU A 117 -2.66 18.43 -42.78
C GLU A 117 -3.05 18.40 -44.26
N LYS A 118 -4.31 18.01 -44.50
CA LYS A 118 -5.21 18.66 -45.47
C LYS A 118 -6.65 18.62 -44.96
N GLU A 119 -7.17 19.79 -44.62
CA GLU A 119 -8.58 20.13 -44.75
C GLU A 119 -8.95 20.26 -46.24
N ASN A 120 -10.19 19.90 -46.60
CA ASN A 120 -11.10 20.74 -47.37
C ASN A 120 -12.48 20.07 -47.54
N ASP A 121 -13.48 20.87 -47.17
CA ASP A 121 -14.93 20.89 -47.46
C ASP A 121 -15.41 20.29 -48.80
N ASN A 122 -16.60 19.67 -48.86
CA ASN A 122 -17.90 20.35 -49.02
C ASN A 122 -19.07 19.40 -49.38
N ASP A 123 -20.21 19.64 -48.72
CA ASP A 123 -21.64 19.53 -49.12
C ASP A 123 -22.14 18.53 -50.20
N SER A 124 -23.22 17.80 -49.89
CA SER A 124 -24.59 18.19 -50.31
C SER A 124 -25.70 17.20 -49.87
N ALA A 125 -26.73 17.77 -49.19
CA ALA A 125 -28.19 17.56 -49.30
C ALA A 125 -28.76 16.11 -49.30
N SER A 126 -29.76 15.71 -48.49
CA SER A 126 -31.17 16.18 -48.36
C SER A 126 -31.95 15.03 -47.68
N SER A 127 -33.05 15.16 -46.92
CA SER A 127 -33.80 16.23 -46.26
C SER A 127 -34.87 15.59 -45.33
N SER A 128 -35.36 16.41 -44.38
CA SER A 128 -36.73 16.49 -43.81
C SER A 128 -37.32 15.28 -43.05
N SER A 129 -37.81 15.43 -41.80
CA SER A 129 -38.97 16.28 -41.47
C SER A 129 -39.07 16.69 -39.99
N GLU A 130 -39.63 17.88 -39.81
CA GLU A 130 -39.94 18.73 -38.65
C GLU A 130 -40.84 18.07 -37.57
N SER A 131 -40.86 18.46 -36.29
CA SER A 131 -41.36 19.78 -35.84
C SER A 131 -41.26 20.03 -34.31
N ASN A 132 -40.86 21.27 -33.97
CA ASN A 132 -41.32 22.17 -32.90
C ASN A 132 -41.58 21.69 -31.44
N THR A 133 -40.83 22.23 -30.47
CA THR A 133 -41.22 23.46 -29.72
C THR A 133 -40.23 23.90 -28.62
N LYS A 134 -39.91 25.21 -28.63
CA LYS A 134 -39.69 26.15 -27.50
C LYS A 134 -38.73 25.76 -26.35
N ASN A 135 -37.47 26.13 -26.57
CA ASN A 135 -36.71 27.12 -25.78
C ASN A 135 -37.16 27.43 -24.33
N LYS A 136 -36.35 27.03 -23.34
CA LYS A 136 -36.00 27.90 -22.19
C LYS A 136 -34.74 27.38 -21.48
N ASN A 137 -33.65 28.13 -21.69
CA ASN A 137 -32.50 28.15 -20.81
C ASN A 137 -32.94 28.23 -19.34
N SER A 138 -32.55 27.23 -18.56
CA SER A 138 -31.95 27.52 -17.26
C SER A 138 -30.80 26.56 -17.05
N SER A 139 -29.61 27.08 -17.31
CA SER A 139 -28.33 26.59 -16.83
C SER A 139 -28.35 26.57 -15.30
N LYS A 140 -29.09 25.63 -14.71
CA LYS A 140 -28.75 25.12 -13.40
C LYS A 140 -27.49 24.29 -13.61
N LYS A 141 -26.34 24.94 -13.46
CA LYS A 141 -25.16 24.32 -12.87
C LYS A 141 -25.64 23.65 -11.59
N ARG A 142 -26.14 22.42 -11.71
CA ARG A 142 -26.39 21.55 -10.58
C ARG A 142 -24.99 21.28 -10.05
N LYS A 143 -24.57 22.08 -9.07
CA LYS A 143 -23.49 21.74 -8.16
C LYS A 143 -23.86 20.33 -7.71
N GLN A 144 -23.21 19.34 -8.31
CA GLN A 144 -23.33 17.97 -7.85
C GLN A 144 -22.67 18.01 -6.48
N ASN A 145 -23.47 18.20 -5.44
CA ASN A 145 -23.15 17.65 -4.14
C ASN A 145 -23.07 16.15 -4.38
N ILE A 146 -21.89 15.67 -4.78
CA ILE A 146 -21.54 14.26 -4.73
C ILE A 146 -21.77 13.92 -3.26
N PRO A 147 -22.71 13.02 -2.92
CA PRO A 147 -22.81 12.53 -1.56
C PRO A 147 -21.41 12.03 -1.20
N GLU A 148 -20.77 12.61 -0.18
CA GLU A 148 -19.40 12.27 0.22
C GLU A 148 -19.24 10.78 0.59
N ASN A 149 -20.35 10.03 0.61
CA ASN A 149 -20.44 8.63 0.99
C ASN A 149 -20.80 7.66 -0.17
N ILE A 150 -20.56 8.01 -1.45
CA ILE A 150 -20.68 6.99 -2.52
C ILE A 150 -19.47 6.04 -2.46
N PRO A 151 -19.67 4.71 -2.36
CA PRO A 151 -18.57 3.74 -2.35
C PRO A 151 -17.65 3.89 -3.57
N ALA A 152 -16.34 3.77 -3.37
CA ALA A 152 -15.33 3.90 -4.43
C ALA A 152 -15.65 3.00 -5.65
N LYS A 153 -16.15 1.78 -5.41
CA LYS A 153 -16.60 0.85 -6.45
C LYS A 153 -17.66 1.45 -7.38
N LYS A 154 -18.65 2.18 -6.86
CA LYS A 154 -19.70 2.81 -7.67
C LYS A 154 -19.19 4.05 -8.37
N ARG A 155 -18.34 4.84 -7.70
CA ARG A 155 -17.72 6.04 -8.29
C ARG A 155 -16.84 5.71 -9.50
N GLN A 156 -16.13 4.59 -9.44
CA GLN A 156 -15.15 4.21 -10.47
C GLN A 156 -15.69 3.25 -11.54
N ALA A 157 -16.90 2.71 -11.38
CA ALA A 157 -17.45 1.66 -12.26
C ALA A 157 -17.57 2.05 -13.74
N ASN A 158 -17.69 3.34 -14.06
CA ASN A 158 -17.92 3.83 -15.43
C ASN A 158 -16.91 4.92 -15.82
N VAL A 159 -15.72 4.94 -15.19
CA VAL A 159 -14.73 6.01 -15.41
C VAL A 159 -13.97 5.82 -16.72
N MET A 160 -13.75 4.57 -17.15
CA MET A 160 -13.09 4.24 -18.42
C MET A 160 -13.44 2.81 -18.84
N THR A 161 -12.89 2.37 -19.98
CA THR A 161 -12.98 1.01 -20.50
C THR A 161 -11.73 0.20 -20.12
N LYS A 162 -11.80 -1.13 -20.22
CA LYS A 162 -10.62 -1.99 -19.96
C LYS A 162 -9.55 -1.80 -21.03
N ASP A 163 -9.97 -1.70 -22.28
CA ASP A 163 -9.05 -1.51 -23.42
C ASP A 163 -8.30 -0.19 -23.29
N TYR A 164 -9.03 0.89 -22.96
CA TYR A 164 -8.41 2.19 -22.69
C TYR A 164 -7.38 2.10 -21.57
N PHE A 165 -7.68 1.39 -20.47
CA PHE A 165 -6.71 1.19 -19.40
C PHE A 165 -5.48 0.44 -19.89
N MET A 166 -5.63 -0.64 -20.64
CA MET A 166 -4.49 -1.44 -21.10
C MET A 166 -3.60 -0.70 -22.12
N GLU A 167 -4.18 0.17 -22.93
CA GLU A 167 -3.43 0.99 -23.90
C GLU A 167 -2.70 2.18 -23.25
N ASN A 168 -3.26 2.74 -22.17
CA ASN A 168 -2.78 4.00 -21.59
C ASN A 168 -2.12 3.85 -20.22
N ALA A 169 -2.28 2.72 -19.53
CA ALA A 169 -1.68 2.52 -18.22
C ALA A 169 -0.17 2.34 -18.37
N GLU A 170 0.58 3.16 -17.62
CA GLU A 170 2.03 3.03 -17.54
C GLU A 170 2.41 1.91 -16.58
N THR A 171 3.61 1.35 -16.77
CA THR A 171 4.20 0.41 -15.82
C THR A 171 4.51 1.14 -14.52
N LEU A 172 4.06 0.58 -13.39
CA LEU A 172 4.38 1.15 -12.08
C LEU A 172 5.77 0.65 -11.65
N CYS A 173 6.69 1.58 -11.44
CA CYS A 173 7.98 1.29 -10.83
C CYS A 173 7.87 1.52 -9.31
N CYS A 174 8.23 0.52 -8.51
CA CYS A 174 8.38 0.68 -7.07
C CYS A 174 9.71 0.13 -6.59
N ASN A 175 10.31 0.78 -5.61
CA ASN A 175 11.58 0.32 -5.03
C ASN A 175 11.25 -0.44 -3.75
N LEU A 176 11.74 -1.68 -3.63
CA LEU A 176 11.65 -2.45 -2.40
C LEU A 176 12.78 -2.11 -1.44
N THR A 177 13.98 -1.95 -2.00
CA THR A 177 15.19 -1.43 -1.35
C THR A 177 15.87 -0.46 -2.32
N GLU A 178 16.99 0.16 -1.92
CA GLU A 178 17.75 1.06 -2.79
C GLU A 178 18.21 0.39 -4.10
N ASP A 179 18.51 -0.91 -4.03
CA ASP A 179 19.04 -1.69 -5.16
C ASP A 179 17.97 -2.51 -5.90
N ILE A 180 16.81 -2.74 -5.29
CA ILE A 180 15.75 -3.58 -5.86
C ILE A 180 14.63 -2.70 -6.39
N GLN A 181 14.65 -2.43 -7.69
CA GLN A 181 13.56 -1.80 -8.42
C GLN A 181 12.65 -2.85 -9.07
N LEU A 182 11.36 -2.77 -8.74
CA LEU A 182 10.31 -3.64 -9.25
C LEU A 182 9.49 -2.90 -10.30
N LYS A 183 9.07 -3.65 -11.33
CA LYS A 183 8.19 -3.18 -12.41
C LYS A 183 6.90 -3.97 -12.39
N LEU A 184 5.79 -3.29 -12.15
CA LEU A 184 4.46 -3.87 -12.19
C LEU A 184 3.80 -3.48 -13.50
N GLU A 185 3.55 -4.46 -14.34
CA GLU A 185 2.94 -4.22 -15.65
C GLU A 185 1.41 -4.19 -15.55
N PRO A 186 0.73 -3.33 -16.33
CA PRO A 186 -0.71 -3.36 -16.46
C PRO A 186 -1.20 -4.73 -16.92
N ARG A 187 -2.28 -5.22 -16.32
CA ARG A 187 -2.85 -6.54 -16.61
C ARG A 187 -4.36 -6.57 -16.34
N VAL A 188 -5.06 -7.38 -17.13
CA VAL A 188 -6.41 -7.87 -16.81
C VAL A 188 -6.32 -9.18 -16.04
N PHE A 189 -6.92 -9.22 -14.85
CA PHE A 189 -6.97 -10.40 -14.00
C PHE A 189 -8.09 -11.35 -14.46
N ASN A 190 -7.94 -12.64 -14.18
CA ASN A 190 -8.95 -13.67 -14.48
C ASN A 190 -10.32 -13.36 -13.85
N THR A 191 -10.36 -12.56 -12.79
CA THR A 191 -11.62 -12.13 -12.15
C THR A 191 -12.34 -10.99 -12.88
N GLY A 192 -11.80 -10.55 -14.02
CA GLY A 192 -12.33 -9.49 -14.87
C GLY A 192 -11.97 -8.07 -14.44
N SER A 193 -11.18 -7.87 -13.38
CA SER A 193 -10.64 -6.55 -13.00
C SER A 193 -9.38 -6.24 -13.77
N CYS A 194 -9.03 -4.97 -13.88
CA CYS A 194 -7.73 -4.50 -14.37
C CYS A 194 -6.88 -3.95 -13.22
N GLY A 195 -5.58 -3.85 -13.45
CA GLY A 195 -4.65 -3.21 -12.53
C GLY A 195 -3.22 -3.54 -12.90
N TRP A 196 -2.33 -3.64 -11.93
CA TRP A 196 -0.91 -3.95 -12.12
C TRP A 196 -0.52 -5.19 -11.33
N HIS A 197 0.35 -6.00 -11.93
CA HIS A 197 0.82 -7.25 -11.33
C HIS A 197 2.32 -7.40 -11.53
N MET A 198 3.00 -7.92 -10.51
CA MET A 198 4.37 -8.41 -10.63
C MET A 198 4.50 -9.68 -9.80
N MET A 199 5.24 -10.66 -10.34
CA MET A 199 5.68 -11.83 -9.60
C MET A 199 7.11 -12.14 -10.01
N ASP A 200 8.00 -12.23 -9.04
CA ASP A 200 9.40 -12.54 -9.28
C ASP A 200 10.01 -13.26 -8.07
N LYS A 201 11.20 -13.82 -8.24
CA LYS A 201 12.01 -14.33 -7.15
C LYS A 201 13.18 -13.39 -6.91
N ILE A 202 13.30 -12.91 -5.67
CA ILE A 202 14.33 -11.94 -5.27
C ILE A 202 15.15 -12.49 -4.12
N TYR A 203 16.44 -12.17 -4.08
CA TYR A 203 17.27 -12.44 -2.91
C TYR A 203 17.10 -11.29 -1.91
N LEU A 204 16.82 -11.64 -0.65
CA LEU A 204 16.75 -10.69 0.45
C LEU A 204 17.71 -11.14 1.54
N SER A 205 18.53 -10.21 2.02
CA SER A 205 19.44 -10.45 3.13
C SER A 205 18.66 -10.47 4.45
N VAL A 206 18.78 -11.56 5.20
CA VAL A 206 18.17 -11.76 6.52
C VAL A 206 19.27 -12.14 7.49
N GLY A 207 19.76 -11.17 8.25
CA GLY A 207 20.99 -11.33 9.04
C GLY A 207 22.19 -11.56 8.12
N ASP A 208 22.90 -12.67 8.32
CA ASP A 208 24.09 -13.05 7.54
C ASP A 208 23.77 -13.97 6.34
N HIS A 209 22.51 -14.10 5.95
CA HIS A 209 22.06 -15.03 4.91
C HIS A 209 21.28 -14.33 3.80
N ASP A 210 21.62 -14.64 2.55
CA ASP A 210 20.81 -14.26 1.39
C ASP A 210 19.78 -15.34 1.09
N VAL A 211 18.50 -15.00 1.28
CA VAL A 211 17.38 -15.92 1.13
C VAL A 211 16.64 -15.63 -0.18
N LEU A 212 16.44 -16.66 -1.00
CA LEU A 212 15.61 -16.57 -2.20
C LEU A 212 14.13 -16.53 -1.82
N CYS A 213 13.50 -15.37 -1.97
CA CYS A 213 12.11 -15.11 -1.67
C CYS A 213 11.28 -15.06 -2.94
N GLN A 214 10.08 -15.64 -2.92
CA GLN A 214 9.09 -15.40 -3.98
C GLN A 214 8.26 -14.18 -3.60
N LEU A 215 8.34 -13.12 -4.41
CA LEU A 215 7.59 -11.88 -4.24
C LEU A 215 6.46 -11.80 -5.26
N CYS A 216 5.27 -11.40 -4.80
CA CYS A 216 4.12 -11.14 -5.66
C CYS A 216 3.42 -9.87 -5.19
N ILE A 217 3.22 -8.91 -6.11
CA ILE A 217 2.47 -7.68 -5.84
C ILE A 217 1.27 -7.63 -6.78
N ASN A 218 0.10 -7.44 -6.17
CA ASN A 218 -1.18 -7.28 -6.84
C ASN A 218 -1.78 -5.92 -6.52
N CYS A 219 -1.87 -5.04 -7.52
CA CYS A 219 -2.60 -3.78 -7.43
C CYS A 219 -3.82 -3.88 -8.35
N SER A 220 -5.03 -3.93 -7.78
CA SER A 220 -6.27 -3.99 -8.57
C SER A 220 -7.02 -2.67 -8.53
N VAL A 221 -7.46 -2.18 -9.67
CA VAL A 221 -8.28 -0.96 -9.75
C VAL A 221 -9.69 -1.27 -9.27
N ILE A 222 -10.17 -0.52 -8.28
CA ILE A 222 -11.50 -0.70 -7.69
C ILE A 222 -12.57 -0.33 -8.74
N GLY A 223 -13.59 -1.17 -8.87
CA GLY A 223 -14.69 -0.93 -9.83
C GLY A 223 -14.39 -1.33 -11.28
N SER A 224 -13.13 -1.61 -11.64
CA SER A 224 -12.70 -1.93 -13.02
C SER A 224 -13.37 -3.17 -13.63
N LYS A 225 -13.92 -4.05 -12.80
CA LYS A 225 -14.72 -5.19 -13.29
C LYS A 225 -15.89 -4.77 -14.18
N GLN A 226 -16.45 -3.58 -13.92
CA GLN A 226 -17.62 -3.04 -14.61
C GLN A 226 -17.26 -2.21 -15.84
N TRP A 227 -15.96 -2.00 -16.11
CA TRP A 227 -15.53 -1.33 -17.34
C TRP A 227 -15.85 -2.22 -18.53
N ASN A 228 -16.58 -1.67 -19.50
CA ASN A 228 -16.90 -2.33 -20.76
C ASN A 228 -16.02 -1.79 -21.87
#